data_AF-A0A969T545-F1
#
_entry.id   AF-A0A969T545-F1
#
_cell.length_a   1.000
_cell.length_b   1.000
_cell.length_c   1.000
_cell.angle_alpha   90.00
_cell.angle_beta   90.00
_cell.angle_gamma   90.00
#
_symmetry.space_group_name_H-M   'P 1'
#
loop_
_entity.id
_entity.type
_entity.pdbx_description
1 polymer ?
#
loop_
_entity_poly.entity_id
_entity_poly.type
_entity_poly.pdbx_seq_one_letter_code
_entity_poly.pdbx_strand_id
1 'polypeptide(L)'
;MKKKDLNTKLSTLNYYDKFYEHSVSIHEMESSNLQFKIIHKNGTERWIEHICQPLFDNSGDYMGHRGTNRDITDKKEIDRRLLDAVISAEESERNRFSQELHDGLGPMLSTVKLYFQWLSETKDATKQNRISEVGLKNINEAIHAVREISNNLSPRILINMGLIVAIKHLCHQINETKKAFLLN
;
A
#
# COMPACT_ATOMS: atom_id res chain seq x y z
N MET A 1 -39.12 -27.87 -18.03
CA MET A 1 -38.25 -27.99 -16.82
C MET A 1 -38.76 -27.01 -15.78
N LYS A 2 -39.07 -27.47 -14.56
CA LYS A 2 -39.81 -26.73 -13.52
C LYS A 2 -39.13 -25.40 -13.16
N LYS A 3 -39.87 -24.27 -13.23
CA LYS A 3 -39.50 -23.01 -12.57
C LYS A 3 -39.40 -23.29 -11.08
N LYS A 4 -38.18 -23.43 -10.58
CA LYS A 4 -37.91 -23.57 -9.15
C LYS A 4 -37.91 -22.14 -8.60
N ASP A 5 -38.88 -21.84 -7.74
CA ASP A 5 -38.96 -20.57 -7.01
C ASP A 5 -37.65 -20.31 -6.27
N LEU A 6 -36.79 -19.51 -6.89
CA LEU A 6 -35.64 -18.91 -6.23
C LEU A 6 -36.11 -17.53 -5.77
N ASN A 7 -36.61 -17.47 -4.53
CA ASN A 7 -36.97 -16.23 -3.80
C ASN A 7 -35.74 -15.36 -3.47
N THR A 8 -34.77 -15.31 -4.38
CA THR A 8 -33.53 -14.57 -4.27
C THR A 8 -33.71 -13.24 -4.99
N LYS A 9 -33.61 -12.14 -4.25
CA LYS A 9 -33.73 -10.77 -4.80
C LYS A 9 -32.33 -10.18 -4.97
N LEU A 10 -32.10 -9.39 -6.01
CA LEU A 10 -30.85 -8.61 -6.11
C LEU A 10 -30.90 -7.48 -5.06
N SER A 11 -29.75 -7.16 -4.46
CA SER A 11 -29.74 -6.25 -3.32
C SER A 11 -29.75 -4.76 -3.70
N THR A 12 -29.47 -4.40 -4.96
CA THR A 12 -29.52 -3.00 -5.44
C THR A 12 -30.08 -2.88 -6.86
N LEU A 13 -30.66 -1.71 -7.16
CA LEU A 13 -31.28 -1.40 -8.46
C LEU A 13 -30.26 -1.43 -9.62
N ASN A 14 -29.03 -0.95 -9.39
CA ASN A 14 -27.96 -0.93 -10.39
C ASN A 14 -27.54 -2.36 -10.83
N TYR A 15 -27.71 -3.37 -9.95
CA TYR A 15 -27.49 -4.77 -10.34
C TYR A 15 -28.68 -5.37 -11.08
N TYR A 16 -29.91 -4.94 -10.75
CA TYR A 16 -31.12 -5.37 -11.46
C TYR A 16 -31.07 -4.99 -12.93
N ASP A 17 -30.76 -3.73 -13.23
CA ASP A 17 -30.73 -3.25 -14.62
C ASP A 17 -29.65 -3.97 -15.43
N LYS A 18 -28.43 -4.12 -14.89
CA LYS A 18 -27.35 -4.85 -15.57
C LYS A 18 -27.64 -6.34 -15.78
N PHE A 19 -28.25 -7.00 -14.80
CA PHE A 19 -28.66 -8.39 -14.93
C PHE A 19 -29.81 -8.54 -15.93
N TYR A 20 -30.75 -7.60 -15.93
CA TYR A 20 -31.89 -7.59 -16.84
C TYR A 20 -31.45 -7.33 -18.28
N GLU A 21 -30.64 -6.29 -18.52
CA GLU A 21 -30.01 -6.00 -19.81
C GLU A 21 -29.25 -7.22 -20.34
N HIS A 22 -28.44 -7.85 -19.50
CA HIS A 22 -27.75 -9.09 -19.85
C HIS A 22 -28.72 -10.25 -20.17
N SER A 23 -29.80 -10.39 -19.40
CA SER A 23 -30.84 -11.40 -19.64
C SER A 23 -31.70 -11.11 -20.89
N VAL A 24 -31.55 -9.94 -21.51
CA VAL A 24 -32.23 -9.54 -22.74
C VAL A 24 -31.26 -9.58 -23.93
N SER A 25 -29.95 -9.31 -23.74
CA SER A 25 -28.90 -9.32 -24.78
C SER A 25 -28.36 -10.72 -25.14
N ILE A 26 -29.17 -11.77 -24.91
CA ILE A 26 -28.89 -13.22 -25.04
C ILE A 26 -28.60 -13.67 -26.50
N HIS A 27 -28.24 -12.77 -27.42
CA HIS A 27 -27.86 -13.12 -28.81
C HIS A 27 -26.45 -12.64 -29.18
N GLU A 28 -25.73 -12.00 -28.26
CA GLU A 28 -24.37 -11.52 -28.49
C GLU A 28 -23.36 -12.67 -28.33
N MET A 29 -22.45 -12.81 -29.31
CA MET A 29 -21.42 -13.87 -29.36
C MET A 29 -20.33 -13.74 -28.25
N GLU A 30 -20.44 -12.76 -27.34
CA GLU A 30 -19.44 -12.48 -26.33
C GLU A 30 -19.79 -13.09 -24.96
N SER A 31 -18.78 -13.69 -24.34
CA SER A 31 -18.85 -14.15 -22.95
C SER A 31 -18.89 -12.95 -22.01
N SER A 32 -19.95 -12.83 -21.21
CA SER A 32 -20.11 -11.77 -20.22
C SER A 32 -19.83 -12.30 -18.81
N ASN A 33 -19.00 -11.55 -18.07
CA ASN A 33 -18.76 -11.76 -16.64
C ASN A 33 -19.42 -10.62 -15.85
N LEU A 34 -20.30 -10.97 -14.93
CA LEU A 34 -21.02 -10.03 -14.07
C LEU A 34 -20.85 -10.42 -12.61
N GLN A 35 -20.56 -9.44 -11.76
CA GLN A 35 -20.55 -9.63 -10.30
C GLN A 35 -21.64 -8.76 -9.68
N PHE A 36 -22.55 -9.39 -8.93
CA PHE A 36 -23.66 -8.70 -8.28
C PHE A 36 -23.97 -9.29 -6.91
N LYS A 37 -24.72 -8.53 -6.11
CA LYS A 37 -25.15 -8.96 -4.78
C LYS A 37 -26.59 -9.46 -4.81
N ILE A 38 -26.83 -10.58 -4.12
CA ILE A 38 -28.15 -11.15 -3.88
C ILE A 38 -28.45 -11.18 -2.38
N ILE A 39 -29.73 -11.21 -2.04
CA ILE A 39 -30.22 -11.58 -0.72
C ILE A 39 -30.64 -13.05 -0.76
N HIS A 40 -29.92 -13.90 -0.04
CA HIS A 40 -30.24 -15.31 0.10
C HIS A 40 -31.51 -15.52 0.95
N LYS A 41 -32.16 -16.68 0.86
CA LYS A 41 -33.45 -16.97 1.54
C LYS A 41 -33.44 -16.78 3.07
N ASN A 42 -32.28 -16.81 3.69
CA ASN A 42 -32.07 -16.58 5.13
C ASN A 42 -31.80 -15.10 5.47
N GLY A 43 -31.91 -14.19 4.50
CA GLY A 43 -31.64 -12.76 4.67
C GLY A 43 -30.17 -12.34 4.51
N THR A 44 -29.22 -13.27 4.36
CA THR A 44 -27.81 -12.91 4.21
C THR A 44 -27.51 -12.40 2.80
N GLU A 45 -26.70 -11.36 2.70
CA GLU A 45 -26.17 -10.91 1.41
C GLU A 45 -25.07 -11.86 0.90
N ARG A 46 -25.10 -12.15 -0.40
CA ARG A 46 -24.08 -12.96 -1.08
C ARG A 46 -23.64 -12.29 -2.36
N TRP A 47 -22.35 -12.32 -2.63
CA TRP A 47 -21.79 -11.93 -3.92
C TRP A 47 -21.81 -13.11 -4.87
N ILE A 48 -22.42 -12.91 -6.04
CA ILE A 48 -22.48 -13.89 -7.11
C ILE A 48 -21.67 -13.38 -8.29
N GLU A 49 -20.75 -14.22 -8.75
CA GLU A 49 -20.15 -14.12 -10.06
C GLU A 49 -20.97 -14.96 -11.05
N HIS A 50 -21.51 -14.28 -12.05
CA HIS A 50 -22.27 -14.86 -13.14
C HIS A 50 -21.45 -14.83 -14.41
N ILE A 51 -21.29 -15.99 -15.04
CA ILE A 51 -20.66 -16.13 -16.34
C ILE A 51 -21.70 -16.75 -17.27
N CYS A 52 -22.01 -16.07 -18.36
CA CYS A 52 -22.97 -16.53 -19.35
C CYS A 52 -22.32 -16.65 -20.72
N GLN A 53 -22.46 -17.81 -21.34
CA GLN A 53 -21.92 -18.10 -22.67
C GLN A 53 -23.04 -18.61 -23.58
N PRO A 54 -23.19 -18.07 -24.80
CA PRO A 54 -24.08 -18.65 -25.79
C PRO A 54 -23.55 -20.02 -26.24
N LEU A 55 -24.46 -20.92 -26.57
CA LEU A 55 -24.17 -22.23 -27.13
C LEU A 55 -24.68 -22.25 -28.57
N PHE A 56 -23.84 -22.72 -29.48
CA PHE A 56 -24.16 -22.95 -30.88
C PHE A 56 -23.88 -24.40 -31.24
N ASP A 57 -24.62 -24.95 -32.20
CA ASP A 57 -24.33 -26.26 -32.74
C ASP A 57 -23.17 -26.20 -33.76
N ASN A 58 -22.81 -27.35 -34.34
CA ASN A 58 -21.74 -27.41 -35.34
C ASN A 58 -22.10 -26.72 -36.68
N SER A 59 -23.37 -26.38 -36.89
CA SER A 59 -23.89 -25.67 -38.06
C SER A 59 -23.91 -24.14 -37.83
N GLY A 60 -23.66 -23.69 -36.60
CA GLY A 60 -23.75 -22.29 -36.19
C GLY A 60 -25.14 -21.87 -35.70
N ASP A 61 -26.08 -22.82 -35.56
CA ASP A 61 -27.42 -22.55 -35.08
C ASP A 61 -27.42 -22.37 -33.55
N TYR A 62 -28.11 -21.34 -33.09
CA TYR A 62 -28.19 -21.00 -31.67
C TYR A 62 -28.97 -22.05 -30.87
N MET A 63 -28.31 -22.65 -29.87
CA MET A 63 -28.85 -23.73 -29.02
C MET A 63 -29.31 -23.26 -27.64
N GLY A 64 -29.00 -22.03 -27.24
CA GLY A 64 -29.33 -21.49 -25.91
C GLY A 64 -28.10 -20.94 -25.18
N HIS A 65 -28.21 -20.80 -23.86
CA HIS A 65 -27.14 -20.24 -23.01
C HIS A 65 -26.73 -21.18 -21.90
N ARG A 66 -25.44 -21.14 -21.58
CA ARG A 66 -24.87 -21.75 -20.37
C ARG A 66 -24.49 -20.65 -19.39
N GLY A 67 -25.31 -20.51 -18.35
CA GLY A 67 -25.01 -19.67 -17.19
C GLY A 67 -24.33 -20.46 -16.07
N THR A 68 -23.22 -19.97 -15.54
CA THR A 68 -22.59 -20.45 -14.31
C THR A 68 -22.67 -19.36 -13.24
N ASN A 69 -23.14 -19.71 -12.04
CA ASN A 69 -23.19 -18.81 -10.91
C ASN A 69 -22.26 -19.34 -9.81
N ARG A 70 -21.33 -18.52 -9.35
CA ARG A 70 -20.39 -18.84 -8.27
C ARG A 70 -20.57 -17.87 -7.13
N ASP A 71 -20.74 -18.37 -5.91
CA ASP A 71 -20.66 -17.55 -4.71
C ASP A 71 -19.21 -17.14 -4.47
N ILE A 72 -18.94 -15.84 -4.47
CA ILE A 72 -17.62 -15.25 -4.23
C ILE A 72 -17.59 -14.39 -2.97
N THR A 73 -18.57 -14.56 -2.07
CA THR A 73 -18.70 -13.78 -0.83
C THR A 73 -17.45 -13.88 0.03
N ASP A 74 -16.97 -15.10 0.27
CA ASP A 74 -15.79 -15.34 1.10
C ASP A 74 -14.53 -14.73 0.47
N LYS A 75 -14.40 -14.82 -0.86
CA LYS A 75 -13.29 -14.18 -1.59
C LYS A 75 -13.30 -12.66 -1.40
N LYS A 76 -14.47 -12.02 -1.57
CA LYS A 76 -14.61 -10.56 -1.37
C LYS A 76 -14.30 -10.14 0.06
N GLU A 77 -14.71 -10.92 1.07
CA GLU A 77 -14.43 -10.61 2.47
C GLU A 77 -12.94 -10.80 2.81
N ILE A 78 -12.28 -11.82 2.25
CA ILE A 78 -10.83 -12.00 2.37
C ILE A 78 -10.09 -10.83 1.72
N ASP A 79 -10.44 -10.48 0.47
CA ASP A 79 -9.81 -9.36 -0.25
C ASP A 79 -9.98 -8.04 0.53
N ARG A 80 -11.17 -7.80 1.11
CA ARG A 80 -11.43 -6.63 1.96
C ARG A 80 -10.56 -6.62 3.22
N ARG A 81 -10.50 -7.74 3.94
CA ARG A 81 -9.66 -7.85 5.15
C ARG A 81 -8.18 -7.68 4.85
N LEU A 82 -7.72 -8.19 3.72
CA LEU A 82 -6.34 -8.01 3.28
C LEU A 82 -6.05 -6.52 3.03
N LEU A 83 -6.93 -5.83 2.32
CA LEU A 83 -6.81 -4.39 2.07
C LEU A 83 -6.83 -3.59 3.39
N ASP A 84 -7.78 -3.88 4.28
CA ASP A 84 -7.88 -3.22 5.58
C ASP A 84 -6.60 -3.43 6.43
N ALA A 85 -6.05 -4.65 6.41
CA ALA A 85 -4.80 -4.98 7.10
C ALA A 85 -3.60 -4.25 6.50
N VAL A 86 -3.50 -4.16 5.18
CA VAL A 86 -2.44 -3.41 4.48
C VAL A 86 -2.51 -1.93 4.83
N ILE A 87 -3.70 -1.32 4.75
CA ILE A 87 -3.92 0.09 5.09
C ILE A 87 -3.55 0.34 6.56
N SER A 88 -4.02 -0.52 7.47
CA SER A 88 -3.72 -0.38 8.90
C SER A 88 -2.23 -0.51 9.20
N ALA A 89 -1.53 -1.43 8.52
CA ALA A 89 -0.09 -1.58 8.66
C ALA A 89 0.66 -0.35 8.13
N GLU A 90 0.24 0.20 6.99
CA GLU A 90 0.82 1.42 6.41
C GLU A 90 0.62 2.63 7.33
N GLU A 91 -0.60 2.81 7.87
CA GLU A 91 -0.91 3.90 8.79
C GLU A 91 -0.15 3.77 10.12
N SER A 92 -0.03 2.55 10.64
CA SER A 92 0.79 2.27 11.83
C SER A 92 2.26 2.63 11.59
N GLU A 93 2.84 2.27 10.44
CA GLU A 93 4.21 2.64 10.09
C GLU A 93 4.38 4.16 9.94
N ARG A 94 3.43 4.83 9.30
CA ARG A 94 3.43 6.29 9.17
C ARG A 94 3.39 6.99 10.54
N ASN A 95 2.59 6.47 11.48
CA ASN A 95 2.51 7.01 12.84
C ASN A 95 3.80 6.75 13.62
N ARG A 96 4.35 5.52 13.54
CA ARG A 96 5.65 5.18 14.13
C ARG A 96 6.75 6.13 13.65
N PHE A 97 6.83 6.38 12.34
CA PHE A 97 7.78 7.32 11.75
C PHE A 97 7.61 8.74 12.26
N SER A 98 6.37 9.23 12.32
CA SER A 98 6.09 10.58 12.83
C SER A 98 6.57 10.73 14.28
N GLN A 99 6.39 9.69 15.08
CA GLN A 99 6.87 9.63 16.46
C GLN A 99 8.41 9.62 16.54
N GLU A 100 9.08 8.78 15.74
CA GLU A 100 10.55 8.73 15.70
C GLU A 100 11.18 10.04 15.24
N LEU A 101 10.59 10.72 14.25
CA LEU A 101 11.02 12.05 13.85
C LEU A 101 10.85 13.07 14.97
N HIS A 102 9.68 13.10 15.60
CA HIS A 102 9.36 14.05 16.65
C HIS A 102 10.31 13.88 17.84
N ASP A 103 10.50 12.65 18.30
CA ASP A 103 11.30 12.34 19.49
C ASP A 103 12.81 12.39 19.20
N GLY A 104 13.23 12.02 17.99
CA GLY A 104 14.63 12.06 17.58
C GLY A 104 15.14 13.45 17.19
N LEU A 105 14.33 14.27 16.50
CA LEU A 105 14.77 15.55 15.93
C LEU A 105 14.28 16.77 16.71
N GLY A 106 13.11 16.71 17.33
CA GLY A 106 12.52 17.84 18.05
C GLY A 106 13.46 18.45 19.10
N PRO A 107 14.04 17.64 20.01
CA PRO A 107 15.00 18.12 21.01
C PRO A 107 16.29 18.67 20.40
N MET A 108 16.82 18.03 19.35
CA MET A 108 18.06 18.46 18.70
C MET A 108 17.87 19.83 18.04
N LEU A 109 16.81 20.01 17.24
CA LEU A 109 16.52 21.28 16.59
C LEU A 109 16.24 22.41 17.59
N SER A 110 15.58 22.11 18.70
CA SER A 110 15.36 23.08 19.79
C SER A 110 16.68 23.52 20.43
N THR A 111 17.61 22.58 20.60
CA THR A 111 18.95 22.83 21.14
C THR A 111 19.80 23.66 20.17
N VAL A 112 19.76 23.34 18.87
CA VAL A 112 20.42 24.14 17.82
C VAL A 112 19.91 25.58 17.83
N LYS A 113 18.59 25.78 17.91
CA LYS A 113 17.99 27.13 17.99
C LYS A 113 18.53 27.91 19.19
N LEU A 114 18.65 27.26 20.36
CA LEU A 114 19.17 27.88 21.58
C LEU A 114 20.63 28.31 21.41
N TYR A 115 21.47 27.47 20.80
CA TYR A 115 22.87 27.82 20.53
C TYR A 115 23.01 29.01 19.57
N PHE A 116 22.20 29.07 18.51
CA PHE A 116 22.20 30.25 17.62
C PHE A 116 21.77 31.53 18.32
N GLN A 117 20.82 31.44 19.25
CA GLN A 117 20.41 32.59 20.05
C GLN A 117 21.53 33.05 21.00
N TRP A 118 22.25 32.12 21.63
CA TRP A 118 23.40 32.49 22.45
C TRP A 118 24.56 33.07 21.65
N LEU A 119 24.73 32.67 20.39
CA LEU A 119 25.69 33.28 19.47
C LEU A 119 25.35 34.74 19.16
N SER A 120 24.07 35.06 18.97
CA SER A 120 23.65 36.44 18.68
C SER A 120 23.73 37.37 19.90
N GLU A 121 23.64 36.82 21.11
CA GLU A 121 23.69 37.59 22.36
C GLU A 121 25.12 37.75 22.94
N THR A 122 26.02 36.81 22.62
CA THR A 122 27.40 36.82 23.12
C THR A 122 28.30 37.74 22.31
N LYS A 123 29.09 38.59 22.98
CA LYS A 123 30.15 39.43 22.36
C LYS A 123 31.57 38.90 22.54
N ASP A 124 31.73 37.84 23.33
CA ASP A 124 33.01 37.20 23.63
C ASP A 124 33.35 36.18 22.53
N ALA A 125 34.45 36.41 21.82
CA ALA A 125 34.88 35.58 20.69
C ALA A 125 35.21 34.14 21.09
N THR A 126 35.73 33.92 22.31
CA THR A 126 36.08 32.58 22.80
C THR A 126 34.82 31.77 23.10
N LYS A 127 33.80 32.41 23.70
CA LYS A 127 32.48 31.79 23.92
C LYS A 127 31.74 31.55 22.60
N GLN A 128 31.79 32.48 21.65
CA GLN A 128 31.20 32.28 20.32
C GLN A 128 31.78 31.05 19.62
N ASN A 129 33.11 30.86 19.64
CA ASN A 129 33.75 29.68 19.06
C ASN A 129 33.27 28.39 19.71
N ARG A 130 33.20 28.36 21.05
CA ARG A 130 32.69 27.20 21.80
C ARG A 130 31.23 26.88 21.47
N ILE A 131 30.36 27.90 21.43
CA ILE A 131 28.94 27.71 21.13
C ILE A 131 28.77 27.20 19.69
N SER A 132 29.55 27.73 18.75
CA SER A 132 29.53 27.31 17.35
C SER A 132 29.98 25.85 17.20
N GLU A 133 31.03 25.45 17.91
CA GLU A 133 31.53 24.06 17.90
C GLU A 133 30.48 23.06 18.41
N VAL A 134 29.84 23.37 19.53
CA VAL A 134 28.79 22.50 20.11
C VAL A 134 27.52 22.51 19.25
N GLY A 135 27.13 23.67 18.72
CA GLY A 135 25.99 23.80 17.80
C GLY A 135 26.17 22.97 16.53
N LEU A 136 27.36 23.03 15.91
CA LEU A 136 27.71 22.22 14.74
C LEU A 136 27.68 20.72 15.05
N LYS A 137 28.18 20.31 16.22
CA LYS A 137 28.10 18.91 16.65
C LYS A 137 26.65 18.44 16.74
N ASN A 138 25.76 19.23 17.33
CA ASN A 138 24.35 18.85 17.48
C ASN A 138 23.60 18.82 16.14
N ILE A 139 23.93 19.71 15.20
CA ILE A 139 23.44 19.64 13.82
C ILE A 139 23.87 18.34 13.15
N ASN A 140 25.14 17.94 13.30
CA ASN A 140 25.63 16.68 12.73
C ASN A 140 24.89 15.48 13.33
N GLU A 141 24.65 15.46 14.64
CA GLU A 141 23.83 14.44 15.31
C GLU A 141 22.40 14.38 14.74
N ALA A 142 21.75 15.53 14.51
CA ALA A 142 20.44 15.59 13.88
C ALA A 142 20.45 15.05 12.44
N ILE A 143 21.47 15.38 11.65
CA ILE A 143 21.64 14.84 10.29
C ILE A 143 21.82 13.32 10.32
N HIS A 144 22.59 12.79 11.29
CA HIS A 144 22.76 11.36 11.46
C HIS A 144 21.44 10.67 11.83
N ALA A 145 20.65 11.25 12.76
CA ALA A 145 19.34 10.72 13.13
C ALA A 145 18.38 10.68 11.93
N VAL A 146 18.30 11.76 11.12
CA VAL A 146 17.49 11.77 9.88
C VAL A 146 17.93 10.65 8.93
N ARG A 147 19.24 10.47 8.74
CA ARG A 147 19.78 9.42 7.85
C ARG A 147 19.45 8.02 8.37
N GLU A 148 19.52 7.79 9.67
CA GLU A 148 19.18 6.51 10.29
C GLU A 148 17.69 6.18 10.13
N ILE A 149 16.81 7.15 10.42
CA ILE A 149 15.36 7.01 10.20
C ILE A 149 15.07 6.76 8.71
N SER A 150 15.72 7.49 7.80
CA SER A 150 15.58 7.33 6.35
C SER A 150 16.07 5.97 5.83
N ASN A 151 17.18 5.45 6.40
CA ASN A 151 17.70 4.13 6.07
C ASN A 151 16.78 3.01 6.57
N ASN A 152 16.21 3.15 7.76
CA ASN A 152 15.18 2.23 8.28
C ASN A 152 13.88 2.29 7.48
N LEU A 153 13.58 3.43 6.84
CA LEU A 153 12.49 3.59 5.87
C LEU A 153 12.72 2.80 4.57
N SER A 154 13.96 2.42 4.29
CA SER A 154 14.43 2.13 2.94
C SER A 154 14.99 0.72 2.68
N PRO A 155 14.33 -0.38 3.12
CA PRO A 155 14.50 -1.65 2.43
C PRO A 155 14.06 -1.56 0.96
N ARG A 156 13.19 -0.59 0.60
CA ARG A 156 12.68 -0.38 -0.76
C ARG A 156 13.49 0.58 -1.63
N ILE A 157 14.42 1.37 -1.08
CA ILE A 157 15.41 2.09 -1.93
C ILE A 157 16.39 1.09 -2.56
N LEU A 158 16.71 -0.01 -1.86
CA LEU A 158 17.35 -1.19 -2.44
C LEU A 158 16.55 -1.79 -3.61
N ILE A 159 15.21 -1.73 -3.55
CA ILE A 159 14.32 -2.26 -4.59
C ILE A 159 14.21 -1.29 -5.78
N ASN A 160 14.30 0.03 -5.56
CA ASN A 160 14.10 1.05 -6.62
C ASN A 160 15.39 1.66 -7.22
N MET A 161 16.55 1.60 -6.55
CA MET A 161 17.82 2.13 -7.10
C MET A 161 18.70 1.07 -7.79
N GLY A 162 18.27 -0.19 -7.79
CA GLY A 162 19.01 -1.30 -8.39
C GLY A 162 20.20 -1.74 -7.55
N LEU A 163 20.42 -3.06 -7.51
CA LEU A 163 21.47 -3.77 -6.77
C LEU A 163 22.87 -3.13 -6.91
N ILE A 164 23.15 -2.53 -8.07
CA ILE A 164 24.43 -1.92 -8.41
C ILE A 164 24.76 -0.69 -7.53
N VAL A 165 23.78 0.18 -7.24
CA VAL A 165 24.02 1.38 -6.44
C VAL A 165 24.17 1.02 -4.96
N ALA A 166 23.38 0.05 -4.48
CA ALA A 166 23.47 -0.46 -3.12
C ALA A 166 24.82 -1.15 -2.85
N ILE A 167 25.31 -1.97 -3.78
CA ILE A 167 26.64 -2.59 -3.66
C ILE A 167 27.74 -1.51 -3.71
N LYS A 168 27.64 -0.50 -4.58
CA LYS A 168 28.61 0.60 -4.62
C LYS A 168 28.63 1.40 -3.31
N HIS A 169 27.48 1.66 -2.71
CA HIS A 169 27.38 2.34 -1.43
C HIS A 169 27.96 1.48 -0.29
N LEU A 170 27.69 0.17 -0.28
CA LEU A 170 28.28 -0.76 0.69
C LEU A 170 29.81 -0.83 0.54
N CYS A 171 30.32 -0.93 -0.68
CA CYS A 171 31.77 -0.88 -0.95
C CYS A 171 32.38 0.46 -0.53
N HIS A 172 31.66 1.56 -0.70
CA HIS A 172 32.11 2.88 -0.25
C HIS A 172 32.18 2.96 1.28
N GLN A 173 31.14 2.52 1.99
CA GLN A 173 31.14 2.48 3.46
C GLN A 173 32.22 1.54 4.02
N ILE A 174 32.44 0.37 3.41
CA ILE A 174 33.52 -0.54 3.80
C ILE A 174 34.89 0.12 3.58
N ASN A 175 35.09 0.85 2.48
CA ASN A 175 36.33 1.56 2.21
C ASN A 175 36.55 2.77 3.13
N GLU A 176 35.50 3.50 3.51
CA GLU A 176 35.56 4.59 4.48
C GLU A 176 35.97 4.11 5.88
N THR A 177 35.62 2.87 6.25
CA THR A 177 36.05 2.28 7.54
C THR A 177 37.53 1.87 7.60
N LYS A 178 38.30 2.00 6.50
CA LYS A 178 39.73 1.63 6.37
C LYS A 178 40.10 0.20 6.83
N LYS A 179 39.12 -0.69 7.05
CA LYS A 179 39.37 -2.05 7.57
C LYS A 179 39.63 -3.12 6.50
N ALA A 180 39.56 -2.78 5.21
CA ALA A 180 39.70 -3.75 4.12
C ALA A 180 41.12 -3.88 3.52
N PHE A 181 42.13 -3.20 4.07
CA PHE A 181 43.54 -3.41 3.70
C PHE A 181 44.29 -4.20 4.78
N LEU A 182 43.95 -5.48 4.95
CA LEU A 182 44.80 -6.45 5.67
C LEU A 182 44.69 -7.84 5.05
N LEU A 183 44.91 -7.95 3.74
CA LEU A 183 45.34 -9.20 3.10
C LEU A 183 46.28 -8.84 1.94
N ASN A 184 47.56 -8.62 2.30
CA ASN A 184 48.68 -8.99 1.43
C ASN A 184 48.88 -10.51 1.55
#